data_AF-A0A6A8Q6V3-F1
#
_entry.id   AF-A0A6A8Q6V3-F1
#
_cell.length_a   1.000
_cell.length_b   1.000
_cell.length_c   1.000
_cell.angle_alpha   90.00
_cell.angle_beta   90.00
_cell.angle_gamma   90.00
#
_symmetry.space_group_name_H-M   'P 1'
#
loop_
_entity.id
_entity.type
_entity.pdbx_description
1 polymer ?
#
loop_
_entity_poly.entity_id
_entity_poly.type
_entity_poly.pdbx_seq_one_letter_code
_entity_poly.pdbx_strand_id
1 'polypeptide(L)'
;MKYALLTTLLIGFLFTGCRPSNKVTRMDPSQTTDLSGRWNDTDARLVSEEMIHDALTKPWLNRFNRNHQKPPTVIVGHVRNESMEHIDTEVFTKEMERAFVNSGSVNVVASSEERAQIRQERREQQEYASYETTKAMAKEMGADFMIIGNISSIVDETVDRRTVAVFYTINLELVNVETNQKVWINNKKIKKLIERKNYRG
;
A
#
# COMPACT_ATOMS: atom_id res chain seq x y z
N MET A 1 35.47 -63.25 4.10
CA MET A 1 34.78 -62.26 4.96
C MET A 1 35.75 -61.24 5.58
N LYS A 2 36.62 -60.59 4.78
CA LYS A 2 37.51 -59.51 5.25
C LYS A 2 37.41 -58.24 4.38
N TYR A 3 36.91 -58.34 3.15
CA TYR A 3 36.67 -57.21 2.25
C TYR A 3 35.24 -56.64 2.30
N ALA A 4 34.33 -57.34 2.99
CA ALA A 4 32.95 -56.86 3.20
C ALA A 4 32.85 -55.80 4.31
N LEU A 5 33.83 -55.72 5.21
CA LEU A 5 33.87 -54.70 6.27
C LEU A 5 34.51 -53.39 5.79
N LEU A 6 35.40 -53.43 4.79
CA LEU A 6 36.08 -52.26 4.26
C LEU A 6 35.22 -51.45 3.29
N THR A 7 34.20 -52.05 2.69
CA THR A 7 33.25 -51.39 1.78
C THR A 7 32.13 -50.65 2.52
N THR A 8 31.89 -50.97 3.79
CA THR A 8 30.90 -50.28 4.65
C THR A 8 31.39 -48.96 5.25
N LEU A 9 32.69 -48.67 5.23
CA LEU A 9 33.25 -47.43 5.80
C LEU A 9 33.34 -46.27 4.79
N LEU A 10 33.05 -46.52 3.50
CA LEU A 10 33.05 -45.50 2.45
C LEU A 10 31.63 -44.94 2.15
N ILE A 11 30.69 -45.12 3.09
CA ILE A 11 29.30 -44.62 3.01
C ILE A 11 29.11 -43.33 3.86
N GLY A 12 30.15 -42.88 4.57
CA GLY A 12 30.00 -41.88 5.64
C GLY A 12 30.24 -40.40 5.31
N PHE A 13 30.53 -39.98 4.07
CA PHE A 13 31.10 -38.63 3.87
C PHE A 13 30.54 -37.75 2.72
N LEU A 14 29.29 -37.94 2.29
CA LEU A 14 28.69 -37.08 1.24
C LEU A 14 27.37 -36.41 1.60
N PHE A 15 27.08 -36.24 2.90
CA PHE A 15 26.02 -35.34 3.36
C PHE A 15 26.58 -34.01 3.89
N THR A 16 27.43 -33.33 3.13
CA THR A 16 27.59 -31.89 3.29
C THR A 16 26.41 -31.22 2.58
N GLY A 17 25.27 -31.19 3.26
CA GLY A 17 24.14 -30.38 2.83
C GLY A 17 24.54 -28.91 2.82
N CYS A 18 24.86 -28.38 1.64
CA CYS A 18 24.82 -26.95 1.39
C CYS A 18 23.38 -26.51 1.59
N ARG A 19 23.04 -26.08 2.81
CA ARG A 19 21.84 -25.28 3.03
C ARG A 19 21.97 -24.06 2.13
N PRO A 20 21.02 -23.78 1.23
CA PRO A 20 20.98 -22.48 0.58
C PRO A 20 20.78 -21.44 1.68
N SER A 21 21.86 -20.75 2.03
CA SER A 21 21.79 -19.56 2.85
C SER A 21 21.08 -18.52 2.01
N ASN A 22 19.81 -18.25 2.31
CA ASN A 22 19.12 -17.11 1.73
C ASN A 22 19.95 -15.85 2.02
N LYS A 23 20.61 -15.31 1.01
CA LYS A 23 21.44 -14.11 1.14
C LYS A 23 20.50 -12.91 1.25
N VAL A 24 20.25 -12.45 2.46
CA VAL A 24 19.45 -11.25 2.71
C VAL A 24 20.34 -10.03 2.45
N THR A 25 20.11 -9.37 1.32
CA THR A 25 20.74 -8.08 1.00
C THR A 25 19.73 -6.98 1.31
N ARG A 26 20.09 -6.03 2.17
CA ARG A 26 19.27 -4.81 2.37
C ARG A 26 19.51 -3.89 1.19
N MET A 27 18.43 -3.50 0.52
CA MET A 27 18.46 -2.59 -0.62
C MET A 27 17.71 -1.31 -0.25
N ASP A 28 18.01 -0.24 -0.98
CA ASP A 28 17.30 1.03 -0.82
C ASP A 28 15.84 0.86 -1.26
N PRO A 29 14.84 1.23 -0.45
CA PRO A 29 13.42 1.14 -0.81
C PRO A 29 13.02 1.95 -2.05
N SER A 30 13.84 2.90 -2.51
CA SER A 30 13.62 3.62 -3.77
C SER A 30 13.99 2.82 -5.02
N GLN A 31 14.78 1.74 -4.88
CA GLN A 31 15.14 0.89 -6.00
C GLN A 31 13.99 -0.04 -6.39
N THR A 32 13.59 0.03 -7.65
CA THR A 32 12.55 -0.84 -8.21
C THR A 32 13.03 -2.30 -8.20
N THR A 33 12.39 -3.16 -7.41
CA THR A 33 12.72 -4.59 -7.35
C THR A 33 11.49 -5.42 -7.71
N ASP A 34 11.44 -5.90 -8.94
CA ASP A 34 10.37 -6.81 -9.40
C ASP A 34 10.82 -8.27 -9.28
N LEU A 35 10.51 -8.90 -8.14
CA LEU A 35 10.84 -10.32 -7.90
C LEU A 35 9.83 -11.27 -8.54
N SER A 36 8.54 -10.99 -8.35
CA SER A 36 7.43 -11.86 -8.78
C SER A 36 6.67 -11.33 -9.99
N GLY A 37 6.89 -10.06 -10.37
CA GLY A 37 6.09 -9.32 -11.34
C GLY A 37 4.66 -8.99 -10.86
N ARG A 38 4.35 -9.27 -9.59
CA ARG A 38 3.08 -8.97 -8.95
C ARG A 38 3.01 -7.51 -8.51
N TRP A 39 1.86 -7.09 -7.97
CA TRP A 39 1.75 -5.78 -7.32
C TRP A 39 2.72 -5.68 -6.15
N ASN A 40 3.46 -4.58 -6.05
CA ASN A 40 4.44 -4.35 -4.99
C ASN A 40 4.39 -2.93 -4.41
N ASP A 41 5.27 -2.68 -3.44
CA ASP A 41 5.46 -1.40 -2.77
C ASP A 41 5.84 -0.27 -3.75
N THR A 42 6.63 -0.59 -4.78
CA THR A 42 7.00 0.38 -5.81
C THR A 42 5.78 0.81 -6.62
N ASP A 43 4.94 -0.13 -7.05
CA ASP A 43 3.70 0.21 -7.77
C ASP A 43 2.78 1.06 -6.88
N ALA A 44 2.59 0.65 -5.62
CA ALA A 44 1.76 1.37 -4.65
C ALA A 44 2.22 2.82 -4.48
N ARG A 45 3.53 3.04 -4.32
CA ARG A 45 4.13 4.36 -4.20
C ARG A 45 3.91 5.20 -5.46
N LEU A 46 4.29 4.68 -6.63
CA LEU A 46 4.23 5.42 -7.89
C LEU A 46 2.79 5.79 -8.27
N VAL A 47 1.85 4.85 -8.09
CA VAL A 47 0.42 5.11 -8.35
C VAL A 47 -0.11 6.16 -7.38
N SER A 48 0.23 6.07 -6.09
CA SER A 48 -0.21 7.04 -5.09
C SER A 48 0.31 8.44 -5.41
N GLU A 49 1.61 8.58 -5.66
CA GLU A 49 2.25 9.88 -5.97
C GLU A 49 1.61 10.53 -7.19
N GLU A 50 1.41 9.77 -8.28
CA GLU A 50 0.81 10.30 -9.51
C GLU A 50 -0.66 10.66 -9.32
N MET A 51 -1.46 9.77 -8.71
CA MET A 51 -2.89 9.97 -8.56
C MET A 51 -3.23 11.10 -7.58
N ILE A 52 -2.49 11.19 -6.48
CA ILE A 52 -2.65 12.28 -5.52
C ILE A 52 -2.21 13.61 -6.13
N HIS A 53 -1.09 13.62 -6.87
CA HIS A 53 -0.68 14.81 -7.60
C HIS A 53 -1.76 15.26 -8.59
N ASP A 54 -2.31 14.34 -9.39
CA ASP A 54 -3.40 14.64 -10.32
C ASP A 54 -4.62 15.22 -9.57
N ALA A 55 -5.07 14.59 -8.49
CA ALA A 55 -6.19 15.06 -7.69
C ALA A 55 -5.98 16.49 -7.19
N LEU A 56 -4.80 16.81 -6.67
CA LEU A 56 -4.48 18.12 -6.11
C LEU A 56 -4.34 19.23 -7.16
N THR A 57 -4.04 18.88 -8.42
CA THR A 57 -3.98 19.86 -9.53
C THR A 57 -5.36 20.26 -10.06
N LYS A 58 -6.44 19.55 -9.67
CA LYS A 58 -7.77 19.79 -10.21
C LYS A 58 -8.49 20.98 -9.58
N PRO A 59 -9.49 21.57 -10.28
CA PRO A 59 -10.19 22.77 -9.81
C PRO A 59 -10.92 22.66 -8.46
N TRP A 60 -11.24 21.45 -7.97
CA TRP A 60 -11.99 21.29 -6.72
C TRP A 60 -11.25 21.91 -5.53
N LEU A 61 -9.92 21.74 -5.46
CA LEU A 61 -9.10 22.24 -4.37
C LEU A 61 -9.11 23.77 -4.35
N ASN A 62 -8.89 24.39 -5.51
CA ASN A 62 -8.93 25.84 -5.65
C ASN A 62 -10.32 26.42 -5.32
N ARG A 63 -11.40 25.75 -5.72
CA ARG A 63 -12.77 26.16 -5.36
C ARG A 63 -13.01 26.07 -3.87
N PHE A 64 -12.57 24.98 -3.22
CA PHE A 64 -12.72 24.82 -1.78
C PHE A 64 -11.96 25.91 -1.01
N ASN A 65 -10.69 26.13 -1.36
CA ASN A 65 -9.82 27.11 -0.71
C ASN A 65 -10.38 28.53 -0.83
N ARG A 66 -10.94 28.91 -1.99
CA ARG A 66 -11.58 30.22 -2.18
C ARG A 66 -12.82 30.42 -1.31
N ASN A 67 -13.62 29.36 -1.14
CA ASN A 67 -14.87 29.43 -0.40
C ASN A 67 -14.68 29.37 1.12
N HIS A 68 -13.64 28.67 1.60
CA HIS A 68 -13.46 28.40 3.04
C HIS A 68 -12.20 29.02 3.65
N GLN A 69 -11.27 29.53 2.85
CA GLN A 69 -10.01 30.18 3.30
C GLN A 69 -9.13 29.28 4.20
N LYS A 70 -9.29 27.96 4.10
CA LYS A 70 -8.50 26.95 4.82
C LYS A 70 -8.27 25.74 3.91
N PRO A 71 -7.18 24.98 4.10
CA PRO A 71 -6.99 23.72 3.38
C PRO A 71 -8.11 22.72 3.72
N PRO A 72 -8.58 21.92 2.75
CA PRO A 72 -9.59 20.90 3.00
C PRO A 72 -9.02 19.79 3.87
N THR A 73 -9.91 19.19 4.66
CA THR A 73 -9.59 18.00 5.45
C THR A 73 -10.01 16.76 4.67
N VAL A 74 -9.07 15.84 4.46
CA VAL A 74 -9.25 14.62 3.69
C VAL A 74 -9.02 13.41 4.60
N ILE A 75 -9.88 12.40 4.48
CA ILE A 75 -9.63 11.07 5.03
C ILE A 75 -9.38 10.08 3.90
N VAL A 76 -8.39 9.21 4.07
CA VAL A 76 -8.16 8.10 3.17
C VAL A 76 -9.03 6.92 3.63
N GLY A 77 -10.01 6.56 2.80
CA GLY A 77 -10.87 5.42 3.04
C GLY A 77 -10.21 4.12 2.59
N HIS A 78 -10.87 3.01 2.89
CA HIS A 78 -10.38 1.69 2.49
C HIS A 78 -10.36 1.54 0.96
N VAL A 79 -9.24 1.05 0.44
CA VAL A 79 -9.14 0.61 -0.94
C VAL A 79 -9.57 -0.83 -1.04
N ARG A 80 -10.54 -1.11 -1.92
CA ARG A 80 -11.03 -2.48 -2.14
C ARG A 80 -10.10 -3.25 -3.07
N ASN A 81 -9.73 -4.45 -2.67
CA ASN A 81 -9.07 -5.39 -3.57
C ASN A 81 -10.12 -6.22 -4.32
N GLU A 82 -10.21 -6.01 -5.63
CA GLU A 82 -11.08 -6.72 -6.56
C GLU A 82 -10.25 -7.51 -7.59
N SER A 83 -8.95 -7.68 -7.31
CA SER A 83 -8.04 -8.49 -8.11
C SER A 83 -8.11 -9.97 -7.71
N MET A 84 -7.56 -10.85 -8.55
CA MET A 84 -7.38 -12.27 -8.21
C MET A 84 -6.17 -12.51 -7.28
N GLU A 85 -5.43 -11.45 -6.96
CA GLU A 85 -4.25 -11.49 -6.11
C GLU A 85 -4.59 -11.02 -4.69
N HIS A 86 -3.92 -11.57 -3.68
CA HIS A 86 -3.86 -10.94 -2.37
C HIS A 86 -2.96 -9.71 -2.42
N ILE A 87 -3.57 -8.53 -2.56
CA ILE A 87 -2.90 -7.23 -2.48
C ILE A 87 -3.08 -6.69 -1.07
N ASP A 88 -1.97 -6.32 -0.44
CA ASP A 88 -2.01 -5.54 0.80
C ASP A 88 -2.39 -4.08 0.47
N THR A 89 -3.67 -3.79 0.59
CA THR A 89 -4.23 -2.45 0.32
C THR A 89 -3.88 -1.44 1.40
N GLU A 90 -3.38 -1.89 2.56
CA GLU A 90 -2.95 -0.98 3.64
C GLU A 90 -1.68 -0.24 3.22
N VAL A 91 -0.73 -0.94 2.60
CA VAL A 91 0.49 -0.31 2.05
C VAL A 91 0.12 0.80 1.07
N PHE A 92 -0.83 0.52 0.16
CA PHE A 92 -1.29 1.52 -0.80
C PHE A 92 -2.04 2.69 -0.13
N THR A 93 -2.85 2.41 0.89
CA THR A 93 -3.53 3.44 1.68
C THR A 93 -2.52 4.37 2.36
N LYS A 94 -1.48 3.82 2.98
CA LYS A 94 -0.40 4.60 3.60
C LYS A 94 0.41 5.42 2.61
N GLU A 95 0.67 4.90 1.42
CA GLU A 95 1.33 5.67 0.36
C GLU A 95 0.49 6.87 -0.11
N MET A 96 -0.84 6.74 -0.18
CA MET A 96 -1.74 7.87 -0.47
C MET A 96 -1.76 8.90 0.67
N GLU A 97 -1.86 8.47 1.92
CA GLU A 97 -1.77 9.37 3.09
C GLU A 97 -0.45 10.15 3.06
N ARG A 98 0.67 9.45 2.84
CA ARG A 98 2.00 10.04 2.74
C ARG A 98 2.07 11.07 1.61
N ALA A 99 1.54 10.76 0.43
CA ALA A 99 1.51 11.68 -0.70
C ALA A 99 0.68 12.94 -0.42
N PHE A 100 -0.48 12.80 0.22
CA PHE A 100 -1.28 13.95 0.64
C PHE A 100 -0.58 14.81 1.68
N VAL A 101 -0.03 14.21 2.75
CA VAL A 101 0.68 14.94 3.80
C VAL A 101 1.89 15.68 3.23
N ASN A 102 2.69 15.02 2.38
CA ASN A 102 3.87 15.63 1.77
C ASN A 102 3.52 16.78 0.81
N SER A 103 2.32 16.79 0.24
CA SER A 103 1.88 17.88 -0.64
C SER A 103 1.67 19.20 0.11
N GLY A 104 1.41 19.16 1.43
CA GLY A 104 1.06 20.32 2.25
C GLY A 104 -0.24 21.04 1.83
N SER A 105 -0.99 20.49 0.88
CA SER A 105 -2.15 21.16 0.26
C SER A 105 -3.47 20.86 0.96
N VAL A 106 -3.50 19.81 1.78
CA VAL A 106 -4.67 19.30 2.50
C VAL A 106 -4.27 18.86 3.91
N ASN A 107 -5.23 18.84 4.84
CA ASN A 107 -5.06 18.17 6.12
C ASN A 107 -5.49 16.71 5.97
N VAL A 108 -4.65 15.75 6.38
CA VAL A 108 -5.04 14.34 6.41
C VAL A 108 -5.42 13.96 7.84
N VAL A 109 -6.57 13.31 8.02
CA VAL A 109 -7.01 12.81 9.33
C VAL A 109 -6.89 11.29 9.40
N ALA A 110 -6.74 10.82 10.63
CA ALA A 110 -6.63 9.42 10.97
C ALA A 110 -7.84 8.59 10.49
N SER A 111 -7.56 7.33 10.14
CA SER A 111 -8.56 6.34 9.72
C SER A 111 -9.56 6.02 10.84
N SER A 112 -10.57 5.19 10.54
CA SER A 112 -11.56 4.82 11.56
C SER A 112 -10.93 4.03 12.71
N GLU A 113 -9.99 3.16 12.37
CA GLU A 113 -9.23 2.27 13.25
C GLU A 113 -8.25 3.07 14.12
N GLU A 114 -7.50 3.98 13.52
CA GLU A 114 -6.56 4.85 14.23
C GLU A 114 -7.28 5.79 15.20
N ARG A 115 -8.43 6.34 14.79
CA ARG A 115 -9.25 7.17 15.68
C ARG A 115 -9.76 6.41 16.88
N ALA A 116 -10.04 5.11 16.77
CA ALA A 116 -10.44 4.30 17.92
C ALA A 116 -9.33 4.26 18.98
N GLN A 117 -8.07 4.09 18.57
CA GLN A 117 -6.91 4.10 19.45
C GLN A 117 -6.69 5.48 20.07
N ILE A 118 -6.75 6.55 19.26
CA ILE A 118 -6.58 7.94 19.75
C ILE A 118 -7.71 8.35 20.71
N ARG A 119 -8.94 7.86 20.51
CA ARG A 119 -10.05 8.08 21.45
C ARG A 119 -9.81 7.37 22.78
N GLN A 120 -9.23 6.17 22.77
CA GLN A 120 -8.86 5.47 23.99
C GLN A 120 -7.79 6.24 24.76
N GLU A 121 -6.71 6.64 24.08
CA GLU A 121 -5.65 7.48 24.65
C GLU A 121 -6.22 8.77 25.28
N ARG A 122 -7.12 9.48 24.58
CA ARG A 122 -7.76 10.68 25.15
C ARG A 122 -8.64 10.40 26.36
N ARG A 123 -9.27 9.22 26.46
CA ARG A 123 -10.00 8.80 27.66
C ARG A 123 -9.06 8.60 28.82
N GLU A 124 -7.94 7.91 28.60
CA GLU A 124 -6.90 7.69 29.62
C GLU A 124 -6.29 9.01 30.10
N GLN A 125 -6.09 9.97 29.19
CA GLN A 125 -5.65 11.32 29.60
C GLN A 125 -6.63 12.01 30.56
N GLN A 126 -7.95 11.77 30.46
CA GLN A 126 -8.90 12.36 31.42
C GLN A 126 -8.68 11.86 32.85
N GLU A 127 -8.11 10.65 33.00
CA GLU A 127 -7.87 10.02 34.29
C GLU A 127 -6.45 10.27 34.82
N TYR A 128 -5.45 10.28 33.92
CA TYR A 128 -4.04 10.24 34.31
C TYR A 128 -3.22 11.50 33.94
N ALA A 129 -3.67 12.33 32.98
CA ALA A 129 -2.93 13.52 32.58
C ALA A 129 -3.28 14.74 33.45
N SER A 130 -2.39 15.75 33.45
CA SER A 130 -2.67 17.00 34.16
C SER A 130 -3.79 17.78 33.48
N TYR A 131 -4.44 18.69 34.23
CA TYR A 131 -5.51 19.52 33.68
C TYR A 131 -5.05 20.40 32.52
N GLU A 132 -3.81 20.90 32.57
CA GLU A 132 -3.23 21.80 31.55
C GLU A 132 -2.89 21.08 30.24
N THR A 133 -2.63 19.77 30.30
CA THR A 133 -2.13 18.99 29.16
C THR A 133 -3.18 18.11 28.51
N THR A 134 -4.22 17.74 29.26
CA THR A 134 -5.34 16.91 28.82
C THR A 134 -5.99 17.46 27.54
N LYS A 135 -6.22 16.58 26.56
CA LYS A 135 -6.94 16.95 25.33
C LYS A 135 -8.45 16.77 25.50
N ALA A 136 -9.20 17.69 24.90
CA ALA A 136 -10.65 17.66 24.97
C ALA A 136 -11.25 16.49 24.17
N MET A 137 -12.30 15.89 24.73
CA MET A 137 -13.17 14.96 24.01
C MET A 137 -13.98 15.70 22.94
N ALA A 138 -14.42 14.96 21.91
CA ALA A 138 -15.25 15.47 20.81
C ALA A 138 -14.67 16.67 20.02
N LYS A 139 -13.36 16.94 20.10
CA LYS A 139 -12.66 17.93 19.27
C LYS A 139 -11.86 17.31 18.12
N GLU A 140 -12.37 16.21 17.54
CA GLU A 140 -11.77 15.65 16.32
C GLU A 140 -12.01 16.57 15.12
N MET A 141 -11.04 16.66 14.23
CA MET A 141 -11.21 17.36 12.97
C MET A 141 -12.10 16.52 12.05
N GLY A 142 -13.21 17.10 11.58
CA GLY A 142 -14.10 16.46 10.60
C GLY A 142 -13.49 16.49 9.20
N ALA A 143 -13.59 15.38 8.47
CA ALA A 143 -13.18 15.32 7.08
C ALA A 143 -14.21 16.02 6.17
N ASP A 144 -13.75 16.90 5.29
CA ASP A 144 -14.57 17.52 4.24
C ASP A 144 -14.73 16.57 3.05
N PHE A 145 -13.69 15.80 2.76
CA PHE A 145 -13.65 14.82 1.68
C PHE A 145 -13.11 13.47 2.14
N MET A 146 -13.56 12.41 1.48
CA MET A 146 -13.00 11.07 1.61
C MET A 146 -12.51 10.60 0.24
N ILE A 147 -11.26 10.13 0.16
CA ILE A 147 -10.80 9.40 -1.01
C ILE A 147 -11.13 7.92 -0.83
N ILE A 148 -11.72 7.31 -1.85
CA ILE A 148 -12.04 5.89 -1.90
C ILE A 148 -11.55 5.31 -3.21
N GLY A 149 -11.43 3.99 -3.28
CA GLY A 149 -11.04 3.35 -4.53
C GLY A 149 -11.02 1.85 -4.50
N ASN A 150 -10.62 1.29 -5.63
CA ASN A 150 -10.45 -0.14 -5.81
C ASN A 150 -9.26 -0.45 -6.73
N ILE A 151 -8.66 -1.61 -6.51
CA ILE A 151 -7.64 -2.21 -7.38
C ILE A 151 -8.25 -3.47 -7.99
N SER A 152 -8.23 -3.57 -9.31
CA SER A 152 -8.66 -4.75 -10.06
C SER A 152 -7.52 -5.23 -10.94
N SER A 153 -7.52 -6.52 -11.29
CA SER A 153 -6.56 -7.05 -12.25
C SER A 153 -7.18 -8.03 -13.24
N ILE A 154 -6.60 -8.09 -14.43
CA ILE A 154 -6.89 -9.09 -15.46
C ILE A 154 -5.56 -9.77 -15.80
N VAL A 155 -5.56 -11.10 -15.76
CA VAL A 155 -4.40 -11.93 -16.09
C VAL A 155 -4.64 -12.59 -17.45
N ASP A 156 -3.65 -12.49 -18.33
CA ASP A 156 -3.61 -13.14 -19.63
C ASP A 156 -2.33 -13.99 -19.72
N GLU A 157 -2.46 -15.28 -19.97
CA GLU A 157 -1.35 -16.23 -19.96
C GLU A 157 -1.28 -16.99 -21.28
N THR A 158 -0.06 -17.23 -21.78
CA THR A 158 0.15 -18.13 -22.92
C THR A 158 -0.23 -19.57 -22.55
N VAL A 159 -0.58 -20.39 -23.55
CA VAL A 159 -0.94 -21.82 -23.35
C VAL A 159 0.15 -22.59 -22.61
N ASP A 160 1.43 -22.26 -22.86
CA ASP A 160 2.58 -22.87 -22.21
C ASP A 160 2.96 -22.23 -20.85
N ARG A 161 2.21 -21.20 -20.40
CA ARG A 161 2.39 -20.41 -19.17
C ARG A 161 3.78 -19.81 -18.98
N ARG A 162 4.55 -19.66 -20.06
CA ARG A 162 5.89 -19.04 -20.02
C ARG A 162 5.82 -17.53 -19.99
N THR A 163 4.79 -16.96 -20.61
CA THR A 163 4.56 -15.52 -20.65
C THR A 163 3.21 -15.21 -20.03
N VAL A 164 3.24 -14.32 -19.03
CA VAL A 164 2.05 -13.86 -18.31
C VAL A 164 1.99 -12.35 -18.40
N ALA A 165 0.89 -11.81 -18.89
CA ALA A 165 0.59 -10.39 -18.84
C ALA A 165 -0.45 -10.12 -17.74
N VAL A 166 -0.13 -9.21 -16.83
CA VAL A 166 -1.06 -8.76 -15.80
C VAL A 166 -1.39 -7.29 -16.02
N PHE A 167 -2.67 -6.98 -16.09
CA PHE A 167 -3.19 -5.63 -16.25
C PHE A 167 -3.86 -5.21 -14.95
N TYR A 168 -3.26 -4.28 -14.23
CA TYR A 168 -3.86 -3.65 -13.05
C TYR A 168 -4.62 -2.39 -13.47
N THR A 169 -5.81 -2.22 -12.90
CA THR A 169 -6.57 -0.97 -12.98
C THR A 169 -6.90 -0.50 -11.57
N ILE A 170 -6.44 0.70 -11.24
CA ILE A 170 -6.65 1.37 -9.97
C ILE A 170 -7.59 2.53 -10.24
N ASN A 171 -8.76 2.54 -9.61
CA ASN A 171 -9.68 3.67 -9.69
C ASN A 171 -9.73 4.35 -8.33
N LEU A 172 -9.59 5.67 -8.33
CA LEU A 172 -9.73 6.49 -7.13
C LEU A 172 -10.76 7.59 -7.37
N GLU A 173 -11.49 7.91 -6.31
CA GLU A 173 -12.54 8.91 -6.31
C GLU A 173 -12.44 9.76 -5.05
N LEU A 174 -12.58 11.08 -5.18
CA LEU A 174 -12.66 12.00 -4.06
C LEU A 174 -14.11 12.46 -3.89
N VAL A 175 -14.69 12.13 -2.74
CA VAL A 175 -16.12 12.32 -2.45
C VAL A 175 -16.27 13.33 -1.32
N ASN A 176 -17.15 14.32 -1.50
CA ASN A 176 -17.55 15.22 -0.42
C ASN A 176 -18.38 14.45 0.61
N VAL A 177 -17.98 14.50 1.88
CA VAL A 177 -18.59 13.69 2.96
C VAL A 177 -20.02 14.14 3.28
N GLU A 178 -20.33 15.42 3.12
CA GLU A 178 -21.66 15.97 3.43
C GLU A 178 -22.66 15.76 2.28
N THR A 179 -22.24 16.00 1.03
CA THR A 179 -23.14 16.00 -0.12
C THR A 179 -23.09 14.72 -0.96
N ASN A 180 -22.14 13.81 -0.68
CA ASN A 180 -21.83 12.63 -1.50
C ASN A 180 -21.40 12.96 -2.94
N GLN A 181 -21.05 14.21 -3.22
CA GLN A 181 -20.62 14.62 -4.55
C GLN A 181 -19.19 14.13 -4.84
N LYS A 182 -19.00 13.43 -5.96
CA LYS A 182 -17.66 13.16 -6.50
C LYS A 182 -17.08 14.45 -7.08
N VAL A 183 -16.04 14.98 -6.47
CA VAL A 183 -15.36 16.21 -6.92
C VAL A 183 -14.14 15.93 -7.78
N TRP A 184 -13.64 14.70 -7.73
CA TRP A 184 -12.59 14.17 -8.59
C TRP A 184 -12.74 12.66 -8.75
N ILE A 185 -12.37 12.16 -9.92
CA ILE A 185 -12.31 10.73 -10.25
C ILE A 185 -11.22 10.57 -11.30
N ASN A 186 -10.39 9.54 -11.13
CA ASN A 186 -9.41 9.17 -12.13
C ASN A 186 -9.09 7.68 -12.01
N ASN A 187 -8.39 7.13 -13.01
CA ASN A 187 -7.82 5.81 -12.94
C ASN A 187 -6.38 5.76 -13.46
N LYS A 188 -5.64 4.79 -12.94
CA LYS A 188 -4.31 4.43 -13.41
C LYS A 188 -4.32 2.98 -13.87
N LYS A 189 -3.65 2.72 -14.99
CA LYS A 189 -3.47 1.38 -15.55
C LYS A 189 -1.99 1.04 -15.56
N ILE A 190 -1.67 -0.17 -15.11
CA ILE A 190 -0.33 -0.74 -15.16
C ILE A 190 -0.41 -2.06 -15.91
N LYS A 191 0.49 -2.26 -16.87
CA LYS A 191 0.65 -3.54 -17.57
C LYS A 191 2.03 -4.10 -17.26
N LYS A 192 2.08 -5.29 -16.67
CA LYS A 192 3.32 -6.02 -16.42
C LYS A 192 3.38 -7.25 -17.32
N LEU A 193 4.51 -7.44 -18.01
CA LEU A 193 4.80 -8.65 -18.79
C LEU A 193 5.85 -9.45 -18.03
N ILE A 194 5.52 -10.70 -17.71
CA ILE A 194 6.33 -11.59 -16.89
C ILE A 194 6.75 -12.77 -17.77
N GLU A 195 8.06 -12.87 -18.02
CA GLU A 195 8.65 -14.00 -18.71
C GLU A 195 9.30 -14.94 -17.68
N ARG A 196 8.72 -16.12 -17.51
CA ARG A 196 9.28 -17.14 -16.61
C ARG A 196 10.45 -17.84 -17.29
N LYS A 197 11.68 -17.44 -16.97
CA LYS A 197 12.86 -18.26 -17.28
C LYS A 197 12.90 -19.44 -16.32
N ASN A 198 13.04 -20.67 -16.84
CA ASN A 198 13.23 -21.86 -16.02
C ASN A 198 14.47 -21.68 -15.15
N TYR A 199 14.27 -21.39 -13.86
CA TYR A 199 15.35 -21.41 -12.89
C TYR A 199 15.67 -22.88 -12.60
N ARG A 200 16.69 -23.41 -13.27
CA ARG A 200 17.29 -24.70 -12.87
C ARG A 200 18.23 -24.39 -11.71
N GLY A 201 17.83 -24.80 -10.52
CA GLY A 201 18.70 -24.86 -9.34
C GLY A 201 19.77 -25.94 -9.47
#